data_AF-A0A0T9RS74-F1
#
_entry.id   AF-A0A0T9RS74-F1
#
_cell.length_a   1.000
_cell.length_b   1.000
_cell.length_c   1.000
_cell.angle_alpha   90.00
_cell.angle_beta   90.00
_cell.angle_gamma   90.00
#
_symmetry.space_group_name_H-M   'P 1'
#
loop_
_entity.id
_entity.type
_entity.pdbx_description
1 polymer ?
#
loop_
_entity_poly.entity_id
_entity_poly.type
_entity_poly.pdbx_seq_one_letter_code
_entity_poly.pdbx_strand_id
1 'polypeptide(L)'
;MNEDEWLDGFRHLPDEIIIKLHFELQEKIKKHYKLRDVESNLQKAISLCEQQIALSQLTLDAMKREHQRGVNEYYKITGMTHPAPDFYYPSHQGYKQLLVILKKQKNIERMVEIQAKHDKEGWR
;
A
#
# COMPACT_ATOMS: atom_id res chain seq x y z
N MET A 1 -11.24 -6.90 17.30
CA MET A 1 -11.30 -6.22 16.00
C MET A 1 -10.43 -7.01 15.04
N ASN A 2 -11.05 -7.67 14.06
CA ASN A 2 -10.33 -8.35 12.98
C ASN A 2 -9.97 -7.37 11.85
N GLU A 3 -9.16 -7.79 10.88
CA GLU A 3 -8.70 -6.94 9.77
C GLU A 3 -9.88 -6.33 8.99
N ASP A 4 -10.93 -7.12 8.71
CA ASP A 4 -12.12 -6.66 7.99
C ASP A 4 -12.92 -5.59 8.76
N GLU A 5 -13.13 -5.80 10.07
CA GLU A 5 -13.79 -4.82 10.95
C GLU A 5 -13.03 -3.51 11.04
N TRP A 6 -11.69 -3.56 10.98
CA TRP A 6 -10.86 -2.37 10.91
C TRP A 6 -10.98 -1.69 9.54
N LEU A 7 -10.96 -2.46 8.44
CA LEU A 7 -11.08 -1.96 7.08
C LEU A 7 -12.43 -1.32 6.78
N ASP A 8 -13.52 -1.79 7.38
CA ASP A 8 -14.86 -1.21 7.21
C ASP A 8 -14.94 0.27 7.60
N GLY A 9 -14.13 0.69 8.57
CA GLY A 9 -13.98 2.10 8.94
C GLY A 9 -13.40 2.98 7.82
N PHE A 10 -12.71 2.39 6.84
CA PHE A 10 -12.07 3.11 5.73
C PHE A 10 -12.83 3.01 4.40
N ARG A 11 -13.68 1.98 4.22
CA ARG A 11 -14.41 1.74 2.95
C ARG A 11 -15.29 2.91 2.51
N HIS A 12 -15.73 3.74 3.46
CA HIS A 12 -16.60 4.88 3.23
C HIS A 12 -15.85 6.19 2.98
N LEU A 13 -14.51 6.18 3.11
CA LEU A 13 -13.70 7.37 2.92
C LEU A 13 -13.52 7.69 1.43
N PRO A 14 -13.31 8.97 1.08
CA PRO A 14 -12.94 9.35 -0.28
C PRO A 14 -11.63 8.66 -0.73
N ASP A 15 -11.54 8.33 -2.02
CA ASP A 15 -10.37 7.68 -2.62
C ASP A 15 -9.07 8.42 -2.27
N GLU A 16 -9.07 9.76 -2.36
CA GLU A 16 -7.92 10.62 -2.04
C GLU A 16 -7.42 10.44 -0.58
N ILE A 17 -8.34 10.19 0.37
CA ILE A 17 -8.01 10.02 1.77
C ILE A 17 -7.38 8.65 2.01
N ILE A 18 -7.92 7.60 1.37
CA ILE A 18 -7.38 6.23 1.42
C ILE A 18 -5.94 6.24 0.87
N ILE A 19 -5.75 6.86 -0.28
CA ILE A 19 -4.45 6.96 -0.97
C ILE A 19 -3.46 7.78 -0.15
N LYS A 20 -3.89 8.92 0.41
CA LYS A 20 -3.06 9.74 1.27
C LYS A 20 -2.61 8.98 2.52
N LEU A 21 -3.52 8.30 3.21
CA LEU A 21 -3.21 7.49 4.39
C LEU A 21 -2.16 6.42 4.07
N HIS A 22 -2.31 5.74 2.92
CA HIS A 22 -1.34 4.75 2.46
C HIS A 22 0.08 5.33 2.32
N PHE A 23 0.22 6.49 1.69
CA PHE A 23 1.53 7.14 1.53
C PHE A 23 2.08 7.73 2.83
N GLU A 24 1.22 8.18 3.75
CA GLU A 24 1.66 8.58 5.09
C GLU A 24 2.22 7.40 5.89
N LEU A 25 1.61 6.22 5.80
CA LEU A 25 2.14 5.00 6.41
C LEU A 25 3.50 4.64 5.81
N GLN A 26 3.67 4.75 4.49
CA GLN A 26 4.95 4.54 3.83
C GLN A 26 6.07 5.42 4.41
N GLU A 27 5.82 6.71 4.61
CA GLU A 27 6.83 7.62 5.17
C GLU A 27 7.15 7.30 6.64
N LYS A 28 6.14 6.90 7.42
CA LYS A 28 6.34 6.43 8.81
C LYS A 28 7.19 5.15 8.86
N ILE A 29 6.95 4.19 7.96
CA ILE A 29 7.77 2.96 7.85
C ILE A 29 9.23 3.32 7.60
N LYS A 30 9.51 4.19 6.62
CA LYS A 30 10.87 4.62 6.30
C LYS A 30 11.55 5.26 7.51
N LYS A 31 10.85 6.15 8.21
CA LYS A 31 11.35 6.82 9.41
C LYS A 31 11.71 5.84 10.53
N HIS A 32 10.80 4.94 10.89
CA HIS A 32 11.03 3.99 11.97
C HIS A 32 12.07 2.92 11.60
N TYR A 33 12.06 2.41 10.36
CA TYR A 33 13.05 1.42 9.94
C TYR A 33 14.48 1.98 9.85
N LYS A 34 14.63 3.28 9.55
CA LYS A 34 15.93 3.96 9.62
C LYS A 34 16.51 3.93 11.04
N LEU A 35 15.65 3.97 12.06
CA LEU A 35 16.00 3.95 13.49
C LEU A 35 15.83 2.57 14.13
N ARG A 36 15.72 1.50 13.34
CA ARG A 36 15.37 0.14 13.80
C ARG A 36 16.25 -0.41 14.93
N ASP A 37 17.49 0.07 15.05
CA ASP A 37 18.46 -0.39 16.04
C ASP A 37 18.28 0.35 17.40
N VAL A 38 17.32 1.27 17.50
CA VAL A 38 17.01 2.07 18.69
C VAL A 38 15.64 1.69 19.24
N GLU A 39 15.59 1.30 20.52
CA GLU A 39 14.35 1.02 21.26
C GLU A 39 13.38 0.09 20.50
N SER A 40 12.11 0.48 20.40
CA SER A 40 11.00 -0.25 19.79
C SER A 40 10.78 0.10 18.31
N ASN A 41 11.70 0.82 17.67
CA ASN A 41 11.50 1.31 16.30
C ASN A 41 11.35 0.20 15.26
N LEU A 42 12.06 -0.93 15.42
CA LEU A 42 11.87 -2.08 14.53
C LEU A 42 10.44 -2.63 14.62
N GLN A 43 9.93 -2.83 15.85
CA GLN A 43 8.57 -3.33 16.06
C GLN A 43 7.52 -2.36 15.52
N LYS A 44 7.70 -1.06 15.75
CA LYS A 44 6.85 -0.03 15.13
C LYS A 44 6.87 -0.08 13.61
N ALA A 45 8.04 -0.27 13.00
CA ALA A 45 8.15 -0.40 11.55
C ALA A 45 7.41 -1.64 11.03
N ILE A 46 7.47 -2.77 11.74
CA ILE A 46 6.73 -4.00 11.41
C ILE A 46 5.22 -3.73 11.45
N SER A 47 4.70 -3.19 12.56
CA SER A 47 3.26 -2.91 12.69
C SER A 47 2.76 -1.92 11.64
N LEU A 48 3.57 -0.92 11.27
CA LEU A 48 3.23 0.02 10.20
C LEU A 48 3.24 -0.66 8.83
N CYS A 49 4.16 -1.60 8.56
CA CYS A 49 4.12 -2.40 7.33
C CYS A 49 2.84 -3.23 7.26
N GLU A 50 2.45 -3.87 8.36
CA GLU A 50 1.23 -4.68 8.44
C GLU A 50 -0.02 -3.83 8.19
N GLN A 51 -0.10 -2.63 8.80
CA GLN A 51 -1.21 -1.69 8.55
C GLN A 51 -1.27 -1.23 7.08
N GLN A 52 -0.11 -0.92 6.47
CA GLN A 52 -0.09 -0.52 5.06
C GLN A 52 -0.52 -1.68 4.15
N ILE A 53 -0.09 -2.91 4.46
CA ILE A 53 -0.46 -4.13 3.72
C ILE A 53 -1.94 -4.46 3.91
N ALA A 54 -2.53 -4.24 5.08
CA ALA A 54 -3.98 -4.42 5.27
C ALA A 54 -4.78 -3.46 4.36
N LEU A 55 -4.33 -2.20 4.23
CA LEU A 55 -4.97 -1.20 3.37
C LEU A 55 -4.69 -1.37 1.87
N SER A 56 -3.80 -2.28 1.47
CA SER A 56 -3.26 -2.39 0.12
C SER A 56 -4.36 -2.56 -0.94
N GLN A 57 -5.22 -3.57 -0.84
CA GLN A 57 -6.29 -3.79 -1.82
C GLN A 57 -7.23 -2.57 -1.95
N LEU A 58 -7.66 -2.00 -0.83
CA LEU A 58 -8.53 -0.82 -0.83
C LEU A 58 -7.85 0.38 -1.49
N THR A 59 -6.56 0.58 -1.22
CA THR A 59 -5.75 1.63 -1.84
C THR A 59 -5.62 1.41 -3.34
N LEU A 60 -5.33 0.18 -3.77
CA LEU A 60 -5.16 -0.15 -5.18
C LEU A 60 -6.44 0.15 -5.97
N ASP A 61 -7.60 -0.23 -5.42
CA ASP A 61 -8.89 0.05 -6.04
C ASP A 61 -9.19 1.55 -6.11
N ALA A 62 -8.85 2.31 -5.06
CA ALA A 62 -8.96 3.77 -5.05
C ALA A 62 -8.05 4.42 -6.11
N MET A 63 -6.79 3.98 -6.23
CA MET A 63 -5.84 4.49 -7.21
C MET A 63 -6.30 4.22 -8.65
N LYS A 64 -6.84 3.01 -8.92
CA LYS A 64 -7.40 2.66 -10.23
C LYS A 64 -8.58 3.55 -10.60
N ARG A 65 -9.49 3.81 -9.66
CA ARG A 65 -10.62 4.72 -9.86
C ARG A 65 -10.16 6.15 -10.12
N GLU A 66 -9.22 6.66 -9.34
CA GLU A 66 -8.68 8.01 -9.51
C GLU A 66 -7.99 8.17 -10.87
N HIS A 67 -7.15 7.21 -11.27
CA HIS A 67 -6.53 7.18 -12.59
C HIS A 67 -7.56 7.20 -13.71
N GLN A 68 -8.58 6.33 -13.64
CA GLN A 68 -9.63 6.29 -14.65
C GLN A 68 -10.42 7.60 -14.74
N ARG A 69 -10.71 8.25 -13.60
CA ARG A 69 -11.33 9.59 -13.59
C ARG A 69 -10.46 10.61 -14.31
N GLY A 70 -9.15 10.62 -14.04
CA GLY A 70 -8.20 11.51 -14.71
C GLY A 70 -8.14 11.28 -16.23
N VAL A 71 -8.07 10.02 -16.67
CA VAL A 71 -8.08 9.64 -18.09
C VAL A 71 -9.37 10.12 -18.77
N ASN A 72 -10.53 9.89 -18.14
CA ASN A 72 -11.83 10.28 -18.68
C ASN A 72 -11.97 11.82 -18.77
N GLU A 73 -11.54 12.55 -17.75
CA GLU A 73 -11.62 14.00 -17.73
C GLU A 73 -10.71 14.63 -18.79
N TYR A 74 -9.50 14.07 -18.97
CA TYR A 74 -8.61 14.50 -20.05
C TYR A 74 -9.25 14.34 -21.42
N TYR A 75 -9.85 13.18 -21.70
CA TYR A 75 -10.54 12.95 -22.98
C TYR A 75 -11.71 13.93 -23.16
N LYS A 76 -12.50 14.17 -22.10
CA LYS A 76 -13.63 15.09 -22.14
C LYS A 76 -13.22 16.53 -22.46
N ILE A 77 -12.08 16.99 -21.93
CA ILE A 77 -11.59 18.36 -22.14
C ILE A 77 -10.88 18.51 -23.49
N THR A 78 -10.10 17.50 -23.90
CA THR A 78 -9.16 17.63 -25.04
C THR A 78 -9.63 16.92 -26.31
N GLY A 79 -10.55 15.96 -26.20
CA GLY A 79 -10.91 15.02 -27.28
C GLY A 79 -9.80 14.01 -27.61
N MET A 80 -8.69 14.00 -26.87
CA MET A 80 -7.52 13.15 -27.13
C MET A 80 -7.41 12.01 -26.12
N THR A 81 -6.75 10.92 -26.53
CA THR A 81 -6.38 9.85 -25.60
C THR A 81 -5.36 10.36 -24.60
N HIS A 82 -5.53 10.05 -23.31
CA HIS A 82 -4.58 10.43 -22.26
C HIS A 82 -3.18 9.84 -22.57
N PRO A 83 -2.08 10.60 -22.39
CA PRO A 83 -0.72 10.12 -22.71
C PRO A 83 -0.28 8.89 -21.91
N ALA A 84 -0.92 8.63 -20.77
CA ALA A 84 -0.76 7.40 -19.99
C ALA A 84 -2.14 6.80 -19.72
N PRO A 85 -2.74 6.08 -20.68
CA PRO A 85 -4.12 5.59 -20.53
C PRO A 85 -4.20 4.40 -19.57
N ASP A 86 -3.14 3.59 -19.51
CA ASP A 86 -3.09 2.39 -18.67
C ASP A 86 -2.65 2.71 -17.24
N PHE A 87 -3.22 2.00 -16.28
CA PHE A 87 -2.83 2.11 -14.88
C PHE A 87 -1.48 1.43 -14.62
N TYR A 88 -0.55 2.16 -14.01
CA TYR A 88 0.74 1.61 -13.58
C TYR A 88 0.72 1.27 -12.09
N TYR A 89 1.08 0.02 -11.76
CA TYR A 89 1.19 -0.45 -10.38
C TYR A 89 2.45 0.14 -9.74
N PRO A 90 2.33 0.95 -8.67
CA PRO A 90 3.47 1.57 -8.04
C PRO A 90 4.18 0.58 -7.11
N SER A 91 5.33 1.02 -6.57
CA SER A 91 6.03 0.28 -5.52
C SER A 91 5.31 0.33 -4.19
N HIS A 92 5.27 -0.79 -3.45
CA HIS A 92 4.66 -0.84 -2.13
C HIS A 92 5.68 -1.04 -1.01
N GLN A 93 5.98 0.02 -0.25
CA GLN A 93 7.02 -0.02 0.80
C GLN A 93 6.76 -1.05 1.90
N GLY A 94 5.51 -1.22 2.34
CA GLY A 94 5.14 -2.19 3.37
C GLY A 94 5.53 -3.62 3.01
N TYR A 95 5.07 -4.13 1.86
CA TYR A 95 5.50 -5.42 1.33
C TYR A 95 7.02 -5.53 1.23
N LYS A 96 7.67 -4.60 0.53
CA LYS A 96 9.13 -4.61 0.33
C LYS A 96 9.89 -4.70 1.66
N GLN A 97 9.52 -3.88 2.63
CA GLN A 97 10.24 -3.79 3.89
C GLN A 97 9.95 -4.97 4.82
N LEU A 98 8.69 -5.42 4.88
CA LEU A 98 8.29 -6.54 5.73
C LEU A 98 8.94 -7.85 5.25
N LEU A 99 8.95 -8.10 3.95
CA LEU A 99 9.62 -9.29 3.37
C LEU A 99 11.12 -9.32 3.73
N VAL A 100 11.81 -8.17 3.67
CA VAL A 100 13.22 -8.07 4.11
C VAL A 100 13.38 -8.37 5.60
N ILE A 101 12.48 -7.87 6.45
CA ILE A 101 12.52 -8.11 7.90
C ILE A 101 12.27 -9.59 8.20
N LEU A 102 11.22 -10.19 7.65
CA LEU A 102 10.86 -11.59 7.85
C LEU A 102 11.97 -12.53 7.39
N LYS A 103 12.60 -12.24 6.25
CA LYS A 103 13.78 -12.97 5.77
C LYS A 103 14.93 -12.94 6.78
N LYS A 104 15.23 -11.78 7.36
CA LYS A 104 16.28 -11.64 8.41
C LYS A 104 15.91 -12.38 9.70
N GLN A 105 14.63 -12.39 10.06
CA GLN A 105 14.09 -13.11 11.21
C GLN A 105 13.92 -14.61 10.96
N LYS A 106 14.17 -15.10 9.73
CA LYS A 106 13.92 -16.48 9.29
C LYS A 106 12.47 -16.93 9.50
N ASN A 107 11.52 -15.99 9.49
CA ASN A 107 10.10 -16.29 9.56
C ASN A 107 9.56 -16.59 8.14
N ILE A 108 9.85 -17.80 7.66
CA ILE A 108 9.57 -18.23 6.28
C ILE A 108 8.08 -18.35 6.02
N GLU A 109 7.31 -18.88 6.98
CA GLU A 109 5.87 -19.07 6.86
C GLU A 109 5.16 -17.74 6.59
N ARG A 110 5.37 -16.75 7.47
CA ARG A 110 4.79 -15.41 7.29
C ARG A 110 5.29 -14.73 6.02
N MET A 111 6.54 -14.96 5.62
CA MET A 111 7.08 -14.39 4.38
C MET A 111 6.34 -14.92 3.15
N VAL A 112 6.02 -16.21 3.11
CA VAL A 112 5.26 -16.84 2.02
C VAL A 112 3.84 -16.30 1.96
N GLU A 113 3.16 -16.14 3.10
CA GLU A 113 1.81 -15.53 3.16
C GLU A 113 1.80 -14.11 2.59
N ILE A 114 2.76 -13.29 3.01
CA ILE A 114 2.87 -11.89 2.57
C ILE A 114 3.23 -11.81 1.08
N GLN A 115 4.11 -12.68 0.59
CA GLN A 115 4.44 -12.76 -0.83
C GLN A 115 3.22 -13.18 -1.68
N ALA A 116 2.43 -14.15 -1.22
CA ALA A 116 1.24 -14.60 -1.93
C ALA A 116 0.20 -13.47 -2.05
N LYS A 117 0.00 -12.67 -1.00
CA LYS A 117 -0.89 -11.50 -1.05
C LYS A 117 -0.36 -10.42 -2.00
N HIS A 118 0.93 -10.11 -1.91
CA HIS A 118 1.60 -9.16 -2.82
C HIS A 118 1.38 -9.53 -4.30
N ASP A 119 1.63 -10.80 -4.64
CA ASP A 119 1.53 -11.29 -6.02
C ASP A 119 0.07 -11.34 -6.50
N LYS A 120 -0.88 -11.69 -5.62
CA LYS A 120 -2.31 -11.68 -5.91
C LYS A 120 -2.84 -10.28 -6.24
N GLU A 121 -2.36 -9.26 -5.52
CA GLU A 121 -2.79 -7.86 -5.70
C GLU A 121 -2.09 -7.17 -6.88
N GLY A 122 -0.93 -7.67 -7.30
CA GLY A 122 -0.21 -7.19 -8.47
C GLY A 122 0.65 -5.94 -8.23
N TRP A 123 0.98 -5.62 -6.98
CA TRP A 123 1.97 -4.59 -6.65
C TRP A 123 3.34 -4.93 -7.27
N ARG A 124 4.15 -3.90 -7.56
CA ARG A 124 5.45 -4.03 -8.25
C ARG A 124 6.64 -3.58 -7.40
#